data_AF-A0A9Q9AYS8-F1
#
_entry.id   AF-A0A9Q9AYS8-F1
#
_cell.length_a   1.000
_cell.length_b   1.000
_cell.length_c   1.000
_cell.angle_alpha   90.00
_cell.angle_beta   90.00
_cell.angle_gamma   90.00
#
_symmetry.space_group_name_H-M   'P 1'
#
loop_
_entity.id
_entity.type
_entity.pdbx_description
1 polymer ?
#
loop_
_entity_poly.entity_id
_entity_poly.type
_entity_poly.pdbx_seq_one_letter_code
_entity_poly.pdbx_strand_id
1 'polypeptide(L)'
;MRTVLTIFTALALTCLTVLAQQAGQDYQYSQACARKNPAANAAIAAFCNKKIDGRYSDTIMCPGPRSSRGVVKQGVRAKITGNCSPQQWIPGQYCLLQFHYICATGGARGMGSRSYGNGGCQTWTLEWANPGVGALLGMGKRDDEGVEGEGDGEAEPEE
;
A
#
# COMPACT_ATOMS: atom_id res chain seq x y z
N MET A 1 12.77 -1.50 49.93
CA MET A 1 13.70 -1.45 48.76
C MET A 1 13.67 -2.72 47.90
N ARG A 2 13.52 -3.93 48.45
CA ARG A 2 13.49 -5.18 47.66
C ARG A 2 12.27 -5.36 46.73
N THR A 3 11.11 -4.83 47.10
CA THR A 3 9.86 -4.92 46.33
C THR A 3 9.79 -4.00 45.11
N VAL A 4 10.59 -2.94 45.07
CA VAL A 4 10.64 -2.02 43.92
C VAL A 4 11.45 -2.65 42.77
N LEU A 5 12.47 -3.44 43.09
CA LEU A 5 13.37 -4.06 42.11
C LEU A 5 12.68 -5.16 41.27
N THR A 6 11.72 -5.87 41.84
CA THR A 6 10.97 -6.95 41.15
C THR A 6 9.89 -6.44 40.20
N ILE A 7 9.36 -5.23 40.43
CA ILE A 7 8.37 -4.61 39.54
C ILE A 7 9.05 -4.11 38.27
N PHE A 8 10.26 -3.53 38.39
CA PHE A 8 11.03 -3.06 37.23
C PHE A 8 11.48 -4.20 36.30
N THR A 9 11.83 -5.37 36.84
CA THR A 9 12.21 -6.53 36.00
C THR A 9 11.01 -7.16 35.29
N ALA A 10 9.83 -7.20 35.93
CA ALA A 10 8.60 -7.69 35.28
C ALA A 10 8.13 -6.77 34.14
N LEU A 11 8.23 -5.44 34.31
CA LEU A 11 7.86 -4.47 33.27
C LEU A 11 8.81 -4.51 32.06
N ALA A 12 10.11 -4.73 32.30
CA ALA A 12 11.11 -4.84 31.24
C ALA A 12 10.89 -6.08 30.36
N LEU A 13 10.44 -7.19 30.95
CA LEU A 13 10.22 -8.45 30.22
C LEU A 13 8.97 -8.40 29.31
N THR A 14 7.93 -7.66 29.68
CA THR A 14 6.74 -7.45 28.83
C THR A 14 6.98 -6.54 27.63
N CYS A 15 8.01 -5.67 27.67
CA CYS A 15 8.27 -4.73 26.59
C CYS A 15 8.93 -5.40 25.37
N LEU A 16 9.70 -6.47 25.59
CA LEU A 16 10.41 -7.21 24.52
C LEU A 16 9.49 -8.07 23.64
N THR A 17 8.34 -8.54 24.15
CA THR A 17 7.45 -9.42 23.38
C THR A 17 6.55 -8.69 22.38
N VAL A 18 6.26 -7.41 22.59
CA VAL A 18 5.31 -6.65 21.76
C VAL A 18 5.89 -6.31 20.38
N LEU A 19 7.22 -6.06 20.29
CA LEU A 19 7.87 -5.70 19.03
C LEU A 19 7.90 -6.87 18.03
N ALA A 20 8.10 -8.10 18.51
CA ALA A 20 8.12 -9.29 17.66
C ALA A 20 6.73 -9.60 17.05
N GLN A 21 5.65 -9.21 17.71
CA GLN A 21 4.29 -9.48 17.25
C GLN A 21 3.93 -8.69 15.97
N GLN A 22 4.48 -7.50 15.77
CA GLN A 22 4.10 -6.67 14.62
C GLN A 22 4.62 -7.22 13.28
N ALA A 23 5.87 -7.70 13.26
CA ALA A 23 6.47 -8.27 12.04
C ALA A 23 5.78 -9.58 11.62
N GLY A 24 5.42 -10.43 12.58
CA GLY A 24 4.70 -11.68 12.30
C GLY A 24 3.29 -11.44 11.72
N GLN A 25 2.62 -10.38 12.16
CA GLN A 25 1.28 -10.03 11.67
C GLN A 25 1.31 -9.51 10.23
N ASP A 26 2.27 -8.64 9.89
CA ASP A 26 2.39 -8.11 8.53
C ASP A 26 2.62 -9.22 7.50
N TYR A 27 3.48 -10.20 7.81
CA TYR A 27 3.72 -11.34 6.94
C TYR A 27 2.44 -12.12 6.63
N GLN A 28 1.61 -12.39 7.65
CA GLN A 28 0.35 -13.11 7.45
C GLN A 28 -0.64 -12.32 6.59
N TYR A 29 -0.78 -11.01 6.84
CA TYR A 29 -1.67 -10.16 6.06
C TYR A 29 -1.18 -9.95 4.63
N SER A 30 0.13 -9.80 4.40
CA SER A 30 0.70 -9.68 3.05
C SER A 30 0.43 -10.94 2.22
N GLN A 31 0.57 -12.14 2.81
CA GLN A 31 0.27 -13.39 2.13
C GLN A 31 -1.22 -13.54 1.81
N ALA A 32 -2.09 -13.16 2.74
CA ALA A 32 -3.54 -13.13 2.50
C ALA A 32 -3.91 -12.11 1.41
N CYS A 33 -3.29 -10.93 1.44
CA CYS A 33 -3.47 -9.90 0.43
C CYS A 33 -3.00 -10.38 -0.95
N ALA A 34 -1.81 -10.98 -1.07
CA ALA A 34 -1.26 -11.47 -2.33
C ALA A 34 -2.16 -12.52 -2.99
N ARG A 35 -2.76 -13.43 -2.20
CA ARG A 35 -3.75 -14.39 -2.70
C ARG A 35 -5.05 -13.73 -3.17
N LYS A 36 -5.46 -12.66 -2.50
CA LYS A 36 -6.72 -11.95 -2.78
C LYS A 36 -6.62 -10.98 -3.95
N ASN A 37 -5.51 -10.25 -4.03
CA ASN A 37 -5.21 -9.31 -5.09
C ASN A 37 -3.69 -8.98 -5.12
N PRO A 38 -2.91 -9.59 -6.03
CA PRO A 38 -1.48 -9.32 -6.16
C PRO A 38 -1.18 -7.87 -6.60
N ALA A 39 -2.10 -7.22 -7.34
CA ALA A 39 -1.93 -5.82 -7.74
C ALA A 39 -2.05 -4.86 -6.55
N ALA A 40 -2.94 -5.15 -5.61
CA ALA A 40 -3.00 -4.40 -4.34
C ALA A 40 -1.69 -4.57 -3.57
N ASN A 41 -1.18 -5.79 -3.44
CA ASN A 41 0.09 -6.07 -2.77
C ASN A 41 1.27 -5.29 -3.41
N ALA A 42 1.31 -5.24 -4.75
CA ALA A 42 2.31 -4.46 -5.49
C ALA A 42 2.18 -2.95 -5.28
N ALA A 43 0.96 -2.41 -5.22
CA ALA A 43 0.71 -1.00 -4.92
C ALA A 43 1.13 -0.62 -3.50
N ILE A 44 0.86 -1.49 -2.52
CA ILE A 44 1.28 -1.31 -1.12
C ILE A 44 2.80 -1.26 -1.02
N ALA A 45 3.49 -2.24 -1.61
CA ALA A 45 4.95 -2.27 -1.63
C ALA A 45 5.53 -1.00 -2.30
N ALA A 46 4.96 -0.56 -3.42
CA ALA A 46 5.41 0.65 -4.12
C ALA A 46 5.16 1.93 -3.31
N PHE A 47 4.07 1.99 -2.54
CA PHE A 47 3.75 3.12 -1.68
C PHE A 47 4.62 3.17 -0.41
N CYS A 48 4.80 2.05 0.28
CA CYS A 48 5.52 2.02 1.55
C CYS A 48 7.05 1.99 1.39
N ASN A 49 7.56 1.36 0.33
CA ASN A 49 9.00 1.15 0.14
C ASN A 49 9.60 2.07 -0.92
N LYS A 50 9.41 3.40 -0.77
CA LYS A 50 10.01 4.38 -1.69
C LYS A 50 11.54 4.23 -1.68
N LYS A 51 12.17 4.29 -2.84
CA LYS A 51 13.62 4.53 -2.92
C LYS A 51 13.91 5.93 -3.50
N ILE A 52 14.90 6.61 -2.93
CA ILE A 52 15.51 7.83 -3.45
C ILE A 52 17.00 7.52 -3.56
N ASP A 53 17.58 7.66 -4.76
CA ASP A 53 18.99 7.34 -5.03
C ASP A 53 19.39 5.93 -4.56
N GLY A 54 18.51 4.95 -4.79
CA GLY A 54 18.71 3.56 -4.41
C GLY A 54 18.48 3.23 -2.92
N ARG A 55 18.26 4.24 -2.06
CA ARG A 55 18.05 4.07 -0.61
C ARG A 55 16.58 4.18 -0.23
N TYR A 56 16.12 3.36 0.70
CA TYR A 56 14.76 3.48 1.21
C TYR A 56 14.53 4.84 1.87
N SER A 57 13.42 5.48 1.53
CA SER A 57 13.03 6.78 2.05
C SER A 57 11.79 6.64 2.92
N ASP A 58 11.98 6.77 4.23
CA ASP A 58 10.91 6.76 5.23
C ASP A 58 10.44 8.19 5.53
N THR A 59 9.77 8.81 4.56
CA THR A 59 9.39 10.23 4.57
C THR A 59 7.88 10.44 4.45
N ILE A 60 7.08 9.41 4.69
CA ILE A 60 5.62 9.51 4.55
C ILE A 60 5.06 10.28 5.75
N MET A 61 4.45 11.43 5.48
CA MET A 61 3.79 12.29 6.47
C MET A 61 2.32 12.47 6.10
N CYS A 62 1.42 12.54 7.09
CA CYS A 62 0.00 12.85 6.91
C CYS A 62 -0.42 14.05 7.79
N PRO A 63 -1.02 15.11 7.22
CA PRO A 63 -1.21 15.34 5.79
C PRO A 63 0.12 15.50 5.04
N GLY A 64 0.16 15.22 3.75
CA GLY A 64 1.36 15.43 2.93
C GLY A 64 1.10 15.16 1.44
N PRO A 65 1.91 15.73 0.53
CA PRO A 65 1.69 15.56 -0.92
C PRO A 65 1.88 14.10 -1.35
N ARG A 66 2.84 13.39 -0.75
CA ARG A 66 3.10 11.96 -1.03
C ARG A 66 1.95 11.08 -0.55
N SER A 67 1.50 11.28 0.68
CA SER A 67 0.43 10.47 1.29
C SER A 67 -0.89 10.67 0.54
N SER A 68 -1.28 11.92 0.29
CA SER A 68 -2.56 12.27 -0.35
C SER A 68 -2.64 11.85 -1.82
N ARG A 69 -1.58 12.07 -2.61
CA ARG A 69 -1.54 11.65 -4.02
C ARG A 69 -1.55 10.12 -4.15
N GLY A 70 -0.89 9.44 -3.21
CA GLY A 70 -0.72 7.99 -3.26
C GLY A 70 0.22 7.52 -4.35
N VAL A 71 0.29 6.21 -4.52
CA VAL A 71 1.02 5.53 -5.60
C VAL A 71 0.06 4.61 -6.32
N VAL A 72 0.07 4.66 -7.65
CA VAL A 72 -0.66 3.73 -8.52
C VAL A 72 0.30 2.66 -9.03
N LYS A 73 -0.08 1.40 -8.88
CA LYS A 73 0.63 0.26 -9.47
C LYS A 73 -0.41 -0.76 -9.94
N GLN A 74 -0.29 -1.22 -11.20
CA GLN A 74 -1.18 -2.24 -11.77
C GLN A 74 -2.68 -1.90 -11.60
N GLY A 75 -3.05 -0.63 -11.81
CA GLY A 75 -4.44 -0.19 -11.70
C GLY A 75 -5.00 -0.07 -10.28
N VAL A 76 -4.19 -0.29 -9.23
CA VAL A 76 -4.58 -0.06 -7.83
C VAL A 76 -3.82 1.14 -7.28
N ARG A 77 -4.50 2.00 -6.52
CA ARG A 77 -3.92 3.11 -5.78
C ARG A 77 -3.91 2.82 -4.28
N ALA A 78 -2.74 2.97 -3.66
CA ALA A 78 -2.61 3.11 -2.21
C ALA A 78 -2.38 4.58 -1.86
N LYS A 79 -3.23 5.15 -1.00
CA LYS A 79 -3.12 6.56 -0.54
C LYS A 79 -3.51 6.71 0.92
N ILE A 80 -3.03 7.78 1.56
CA ILE A 80 -3.37 8.17 2.92
C ILE A 80 -3.75 9.65 2.91
N THR A 81 -4.97 9.96 3.31
CA THR A 81 -5.47 11.33 3.42
C THR A 81 -5.78 11.64 4.89
N GLY A 82 -5.96 12.90 5.24
CA GLY A 82 -6.25 13.27 6.62
C GLY A 82 -5.93 14.71 6.92
N ASN A 83 -6.35 15.17 8.10
CA ASN A 83 -6.16 16.53 8.60
C ASN A 83 -5.44 16.53 9.97
N CYS A 84 -4.53 15.58 10.17
CA CYS A 84 -3.79 15.42 11.42
C CYS A 84 -3.05 16.71 11.83
N SER A 85 -3.24 17.12 13.09
CA SER A 85 -2.52 18.22 13.72
C SER A 85 -1.97 17.77 15.09
N PRO A 86 -0.66 17.80 15.32
CA PRO A 86 0.40 18.10 14.34
C PRO A 86 0.46 17.05 13.22
N GLN A 87 1.18 17.37 12.14
CA GLN A 87 1.48 16.43 11.06
C GLN A 87 2.11 15.15 11.63
N GLN A 88 1.65 13.99 11.17
CA GLN A 88 2.07 12.69 11.69
C GLN A 88 2.94 11.95 10.70
N TRP A 89 4.10 11.49 11.17
CA TRP A 89 4.94 10.55 10.45
C TRP A 89 4.32 9.16 10.45
N ILE A 90 4.48 8.46 9.33
CA ILE A 90 4.00 7.09 9.11
C ILE A 90 5.23 6.19 8.92
N PRO A 91 5.62 5.42 9.95
CA PRO A 91 6.78 4.54 9.86
C PRO A 91 6.53 3.41 8.86
N GLY A 92 7.57 3.01 8.11
CA GLY A 92 7.46 2.00 7.05
C GLY A 92 6.80 0.67 7.49
N GLN A 93 7.12 0.18 8.69
CA GLN A 93 6.53 -1.05 9.23
C GLN A 93 5.01 -0.95 9.44
N TYR A 94 4.53 0.20 9.93
CA TYR A 94 3.09 0.44 10.09
C TYR A 94 2.43 0.70 8.73
N CYS A 95 3.15 1.29 7.79
CA CYS A 95 2.67 1.44 6.43
C CYS A 95 2.28 0.09 5.82
N LEU A 96 3.19 -0.87 5.86
CA LEU A 96 2.96 -2.22 5.34
C LEU A 96 1.83 -2.91 6.10
N LEU A 97 1.96 -2.99 7.43
CA LEU A 97 1.01 -3.71 8.29
C LEU A 97 -0.43 -3.23 8.07
N GLN A 98 -0.67 -1.92 8.10
CA GLN A 98 -2.03 -1.39 8.03
C GLN A 98 -2.65 -1.54 6.64
N PHE A 99 -1.86 -1.34 5.58
CA PHE A 99 -2.37 -1.56 4.23
C PHE A 99 -2.61 -3.05 3.92
N HIS A 100 -1.71 -3.94 4.32
CA HIS A 100 -1.93 -5.37 4.15
C HIS A 100 -3.13 -5.84 4.96
N TYR A 101 -3.34 -5.31 6.16
CA TYR A 101 -4.56 -5.56 6.94
C TYR A 101 -5.82 -5.15 6.16
N ILE A 102 -5.87 -3.93 5.62
CA ILE A 102 -6.99 -3.46 4.78
C ILE A 102 -7.20 -4.40 3.59
N CYS A 103 -6.14 -4.81 2.91
CA CYS A 103 -6.25 -5.70 1.76
C CYS A 103 -6.81 -7.09 2.14
N ALA A 104 -6.22 -7.71 3.16
CA ALA A 104 -6.60 -9.04 3.62
C ALA A 104 -8.06 -9.07 4.09
N THR A 105 -8.47 -8.09 4.88
CA THR A 105 -9.79 -8.06 5.55
C THR A 105 -10.86 -7.24 4.84
N GLY A 106 -10.47 -6.41 3.87
CA GLY A 106 -11.36 -5.50 3.16
C GLY A 106 -12.32 -6.19 2.19
N GLY A 107 -12.95 -5.40 1.33
CA GLY A 107 -13.96 -5.86 0.39
C GLY A 107 -13.45 -6.82 -0.69
N ALA A 108 -14.29 -7.05 -1.70
CA ALA A 108 -13.92 -7.86 -2.86
C ALA A 108 -12.60 -7.36 -3.47
N ARG A 109 -11.71 -8.30 -3.80
CA ARG A 109 -10.36 -8.02 -4.34
C ARG A 109 -9.48 -7.12 -3.45
N GLY A 110 -9.75 -7.07 -2.14
CA GLY A 110 -8.87 -6.41 -1.17
C GLY A 110 -8.87 -4.88 -1.23
N MET A 111 -9.91 -4.28 -1.81
CA MET A 111 -10.12 -2.84 -1.74
C MET A 111 -10.77 -2.46 -0.41
N GLY A 112 -10.58 -1.22 0.02
CA GLY A 112 -11.20 -0.72 1.24
C GLY A 112 -10.50 0.49 1.81
N SER A 113 -11.05 1.00 2.90
CA SER A 113 -10.45 2.09 3.66
C SER A 113 -10.56 1.86 5.16
N ARG A 114 -9.65 2.46 5.92
CA ARG A 114 -9.68 2.43 7.38
C ARG A 114 -9.01 3.66 7.97
N SER A 115 -9.44 4.04 9.16
CA SER A 115 -8.88 5.16 9.92
C SER A 115 -7.77 4.71 10.88
N TYR A 116 -6.68 5.45 10.89
CA TYR A 116 -5.51 5.27 11.75
C TYR A 116 -4.92 6.63 12.18
N GLY A 117 -3.77 6.60 12.85
CA GLY A 117 -3.13 7.78 13.40
C GLY A 117 -3.76 8.21 14.73
N ASN A 118 -3.15 9.21 15.37
CA ASN A 118 -3.67 9.70 16.64
C ASN A 118 -5.06 10.32 16.42
N GLY A 119 -6.06 9.88 17.19
CA GLY A 119 -7.45 10.30 17.02
C GLY A 119 -8.12 9.85 15.71
N GLY A 120 -7.54 8.90 14.98
CA GLY A 120 -8.12 8.42 13.72
C GLY A 120 -8.05 9.43 12.57
N CYS A 121 -7.17 10.44 12.67
CA CYS A 121 -7.09 11.56 11.72
C CYS A 121 -6.59 11.17 10.32
N GLN A 122 -6.05 9.96 10.15
CA GLN A 122 -5.55 9.45 8.87
C GLN A 122 -6.56 8.46 8.28
N THR A 123 -7.00 8.68 7.05
CA THR A 123 -7.80 7.73 6.26
C THR A 123 -6.93 7.07 5.21
N TRP A 124 -6.76 5.76 5.34
CA TRP A 124 -5.94 4.92 4.49
C TRP A 124 -6.83 4.22 3.48
N THR A 125 -6.47 4.21 2.20
CA THR A 125 -7.36 3.73 1.13
C THR A 125 -6.61 2.90 0.11
N LEU A 126 -7.19 1.73 -0.21
CA LEU A 126 -6.91 0.93 -1.40
C LEU A 126 -8.11 1.02 -2.33
N GLU A 127 -7.89 1.59 -3.52
CA GLU A 127 -8.93 1.81 -4.52
C GLU A 127 -8.44 1.49 -5.92
N TRP A 128 -9.35 1.22 -6.84
CA TRP A 128 -9.03 1.14 -8.25
C TRP A 128 -8.65 2.53 -8.77
N ALA A 129 -7.50 2.62 -9.43
CA ALA A 129 -7.10 3.84 -10.10
C ALA A 129 -7.93 3.97 -11.39
N ASN A 130 -8.87 4.92 -11.40
CA ASN A 130 -9.50 5.30 -12.66
C ASN A 130 -8.43 5.88 -13.60
N PRO A 131 -8.29 5.36 -14.84
CA PRO A 131 -7.27 5.83 -15.77
C PRO A 131 -7.39 7.33 -16.12
N GLY A 132 -8.54 7.97 -15.85
CA GLY A 132 -8.81 9.36 -16.22
C GLY A 132 -8.24 10.47 -15.32
N VAL A 133 -7.74 10.19 -14.11
CA VAL A 133 -7.38 11.28 -13.15
C VAL A 133 -5.96 11.20 -12.60
N GLY A 134 -5.28 10.05 -12.75
CA GLY A 134 -3.90 9.85 -12.27
C GLY A 134 -2.82 9.84 -13.35
N ALA A 135 -3.19 9.59 -14.60
CA ALA A 135 -2.24 9.40 -15.70
C ALA A 135 -1.71 10.73 -16.30
N LEU A 136 -2.39 11.85 -16.08
CA LEU A 136 -2.03 13.15 -16.66
C LEU A 136 -0.78 13.81 -16.05
N LEU A 137 -0.25 13.31 -14.93
CA LEU A 137 0.89 13.95 -14.24
C LEU A 137 2.20 13.16 -14.28
N GLY A 138 2.32 12.14 -15.13
CA GLY A 138 3.64 11.56 -15.33
C GLY A 138 3.66 10.22 -16.01
N MET A 139 3.35 10.17 -17.30
CA MET A 139 4.07 9.29 -18.23
C MET A 139 4.13 9.99 -19.58
N GLY A 140 5.35 10.19 -20.07
CA GLY A 140 5.59 10.54 -21.46
C GLY A 140 4.91 9.50 -22.35
N LYS A 141 4.17 10.03 -23.32
CA LYS A 141 3.90 9.52 -24.67
C LYS A 141 4.55 8.14 -24.91
N ARG A 142 3.72 7.10 -24.80
CA ARG A 142 3.94 5.85 -25.53
C ARG A 142 3.01 5.95 -26.73
N ASP A 143 3.61 6.10 -27.90
CA ASP A 143 2.90 6.07 -29.17
C ASP A 143 2.43 4.62 -29.40
N ASP A 144 1.12 4.42 -29.29
CA ASP A 144 0.40 3.26 -29.82
C ASP A 144 0.08 3.59 -31.28
N GLU A 145 0.93 3.14 -32.20
CA GLU A 145 0.52 2.81 -33.57
C GLU A 145 0.19 1.31 -33.53
N GLY A 146 -1.06 0.88 -33.65
CA GLY A 146 -1.89 1.04 -34.83
C GLY A 146 -2.06 -0.35 -35.44
N VAL A 147 -2.99 -1.14 -34.88
CA VAL A 147 -3.43 -2.41 -35.50
C VAL A 147 -4.46 -2.04 -36.56
N GLU A 148 -4.03 -2.02 -37.81
CA GLU A 148 -4.91 -2.05 -38.97
C GLU A 148 -5.16 -3.52 -39.34
N GLY A 149 -6.43 -3.91 -39.32
CA GLY A 149 -6.90 -5.10 -39.99
C GLY A 149 -7.57 -4.70 -41.30
N GLU A 150 -7.40 -5.52 -42.34
CA GLU A 150 -8.36 -5.78 -43.43
C GLU A 150 -7.66 -6.69 -44.45
N GLY A 151 -8.40 -7.65 -45.03
CA GLY A 151 -7.89 -8.51 -46.09
C GLY A 151 -8.67 -9.79 -46.29
N ASP A 152 -9.87 -9.66 -46.84
CA ASP A 152 -10.74 -10.73 -47.33
C ASP A 152 -10.12 -11.43 -48.56
N GLY A 153 -10.48 -12.70 -48.81
CA GLY A 153 -10.20 -13.34 -50.09
C GLY A 153 -10.34 -14.86 -50.13
N GLU A 154 -11.43 -15.32 -50.77
CA GLU A 154 -11.72 -16.66 -51.28
C GLU A 154 -10.51 -17.27 -52.06
N ALA A 155 -10.33 -18.59 -52.26
CA ALA A 155 -11.24 -19.66 -52.60
C ALA A 155 -10.54 -21.04 -52.46
N GLU A 156 -11.30 -22.11 -52.20
CA GLU A 156 -10.95 -23.49 -52.60
C GLU A 156 -11.21 -23.68 -54.13
N PRO A 157 -11.05 -24.85 -54.81
CA PRO A 157 -10.74 -26.22 -54.34
C PRO A 157 -9.82 -27.06 -55.28
N GLU A 158 -9.81 -28.37 -55.02
CA GLU A 158 -9.50 -29.51 -55.92
C GLU A 158 -8.00 -29.85 -56.05
N GLU A 159 -7.50 -31.08 -55.91
CA GLU A 159 -8.03 -32.47 -55.79
C GLU A 159 -7.00 -33.32 -55.01
#